data_AF-A0A9D9ZCF1-F1
#
_entry.id   AF-A0A9D9ZCF1-F1
#
_cell.length_a   1.000
_cell.length_b   1.000
_cell.length_c   1.000
_cell.angle_alpha   90.00
_cell.angle_beta   90.00
_cell.angle_gamma   90.00
#
_symmetry.space_group_name_H-M   'P 1'
#
loop_
_entity.id
_entity.type
_entity.pdbx_description
1 polymer ?
#
loop_
_entity_poly.entity_id
_entity_poly.type
_entity_poly.pdbx_seq_one_letter_code
_entity_poly.pdbx_strand_id
1 'polypeptide(L)'
;MKKTYHIIMTIIGFVGITISTTLLSSCLDENSKDKLLEYKAYNTATNLYINSVGNLYNYIGGNSNSQGIQGTYRGVYDYNTFTTDEAILPTRGGDWYDGGFWQDLYMHKWTSTDKALLDTWNYLYKVIGLCNHSLAEIEYNKNLLNDSEYNEYTAEVKGMRAMFYFYIMDMFGNVPLS
;
A
#
# COMPACT_ATOMS: atom_id res chain seq x y z
N MET A 1 -2.04 -72.64 -7.59
CA MET A 1 -2.82 -71.74 -6.69
C MET A 1 -1.98 -70.61 -6.09
N LYS A 2 -0.86 -70.85 -5.38
CA LYS A 2 -0.08 -69.78 -4.71
C LYS A 2 0.38 -68.60 -5.59
N LYS A 3 0.74 -68.84 -6.86
CA LYS A 3 1.24 -67.80 -7.79
C LYS A 3 0.15 -66.79 -8.20
N THR A 4 -1.08 -67.25 -8.38
CA THR A 4 -2.24 -66.41 -8.74
C THR A 4 -2.65 -65.49 -7.58
N TYR A 5 -2.58 -65.96 -6.33
CA TYR A 5 -2.86 -65.14 -5.15
C TYR A 5 -1.84 -64.01 -4.96
N HIS A 6 -0.56 -64.25 -5.26
CA HIS A 6 0.47 -63.21 -5.17
C HIS A 6 0.23 -62.09 -6.19
N ILE A 7 -0.09 -62.44 -7.45
CA ILE A 7 -0.40 -61.45 -8.49
C ILE A 7 -1.62 -60.59 -8.11
N ILE A 8 -2.68 -61.21 -7.59
CA ILE A 8 -3.89 -60.50 -7.16
C ILE A 8 -3.57 -59.53 -6.01
N MET A 9 -2.79 -59.96 -5.01
CA MET A 9 -2.39 -59.11 -3.88
C MET A 9 -1.51 -57.93 -4.31
N THR A 10 -0.60 -58.13 -5.29
CA THR A 10 0.21 -57.03 -5.84
C THR A 10 -0.63 -56.01 -6.61
N ILE A 11 -1.63 -56.47 -7.37
CA ILE A 11 -2.55 -55.58 -8.11
C ILE A 11 -3.41 -54.76 -7.13
N ILE A 12 -3.96 -55.39 -6.09
CA ILE A 12 -4.75 -54.69 -5.05
C ILE A 12 -3.88 -53.64 -4.34
N GLY A 13 -2.62 -53.97 -4.04
CA GLY A 13 -1.67 -53.01 -3.46
C GLY A 13 -1.42 -51.79 -4.35
N PHE A 14 -1.22 -52.01 -5.66
CA PHE A 14 -1.00 -50.92 -6.62
C PHE A 14 -2.24 -50.02 -6.77
N VAL A 15 -3.43 -50.62 -6.86
CA VAL A 15 -4.70 -49.88 -6.95
C VAL A 15 -4.94 -49.06 -5.68
N GLY A 16 -4.66 -49.61 -4.50
CA GLY A 16 -4.78 -48.89 -3.23
C GLY A 16 -3.87 -47.66 -3.15
N ILE A 17 -2.63 -47.76 -3.63
CA ILE A 17 -1.68 -46.64 -3.67
C ILE A 17 -2.14 -45.55 -4.65
N THR A 18 -2.65 -45.92 -5.83
CA THR A 18 -3.18 -44.94 -6.79
C THR A 18 -4.43 -44.21 -6.28
N ILE A 19 -5.33 -44.92 -5.59
CA ILE A 19 -6.52 -44.30 -5.01
C ILE A 19 -6.13 -43.32 -3.89
N SER A 20 -5.19 -43.71 -3.04
CA SER A 20 -4.72 -42.86 -1.93
C SER A 20 -4.01 -41.59 -2.42
N THR A 21 -3.23 -41.68 -3.50
CA THR A 21 -2.56 -40.50 -4.10
C THR A 21 -3.54 -39.55 -4.80
N THR A 22 -4.61 -40.07 -5.43
CA THR A 22 -5.66 -39.21 -6.02
C THR A 22 -6.53 -38.53 -4.97
N LEU A 23 -6.85 -39.19 -3.85
CA LEU A 23 -7.68 -38.63 -2.77
C LEU A 23 -6.98 -37.55 -1.96
N LEU A 24 -5.66 -37.63 -1.83
CA LEU A 24 -4.86 -36.62 -1.11
C LEU A 24 -4.64 -35.35 -1.94
N SER A 25 -4.73 -35.43 -3.27
CA SER A 25 -4.54 -34.28 -4.16
C SER A 25 -5.72 -33.29 -4.09
N SER A 26 -6.94 -33.78 -3.86
CA SER A 26 -8.14 -32.93 -3.70
C SER A 26 -8.22 -32.19 -2.37
N CYS A 27 -7.43 -32.59 -1.37
CA CYS A 27 -7.38 -31.94 -0.05
C CYS A 27 -6.40 -30.77 0.02
N LEU A 28 -5.70 -30.46 -1.07
CA LEU A 28 -4.68 -29.41 -1.15
C LEU A 28 -5.12 -28.17 -1.94
N ASP A 29 -6.36 -28.14 -2.43
CA ASP A 29 -6.90 -26.98 -3.16
C ASP A 29 -7.50 -25.96 -2.17
N GLU A 30 -6.63 -25.23 -1.47
CA GLU A 30 -7.01 -24.18 -0.53
C GLU A 30 -7.09 -22.82 -1.24
N ASN A 31 -8.32 -22.38 -1.55
CA ASN A 31 -8.56 -21.01 -1.98
C ASN A 31 -8.68 -20.10 -0.75
N SER A 32 -7.63 -19.34 -0.44
CA SER A 32 -7.63 -18.35 0.65
C SER A 32 -8.80 -17.38 0.49
N LYS A 33 -9.74 -17.41 1.45
CA LYS A 33 -10.95 -16.57 1.43
C LYS A 33 -10.70 -15.12 1.87
N ASP A 34 -9.54 -14.85 2.44
CA ASP A 34 -9.17 -13.54 2.99
C ASP A 34 -8.48 -12.64 1.96
N LYS A 35 -8.14 -13.18 0.79
CA LYS A 35 -7.51 -12.42 -0.31
C LYS A 35 -8.56 -12.10 -1.37
N LEU A 36 -8.73 -10.82 -1.67
CA LEU A 36 -9.44 -10.39 -2.87
C LEU A 36 -8.59 -10.77 -4.09
N LEU A 37 -9.09 -11.71 -4.88
CA LEU A 37 -8.48 -12.07 -6.16
C LEU A 37 -8.52 -10.85 -7.09
N GLU A 38 -7.44 -10.60 -7.82
CA GLU A 38 -7.27 -9.42 -8.69
C GLU A 38 -8.43 -9.26 -9.69
N TYR A 39 -8.88 -10.35 -10.32
CA TYR A 39 -10.03 -10.30 -11.23
C TYR A 39 -11.35 -9.91 -10.53
N LYS A 40 -11.48 -10.10 -9.21
CA LYS A 40 -12.64 -9.62 -8.42
C LYS A 40 -12.47 -8.18 -7.99
N ALA A 41 -11.23 -7.68 -7.89
CA ALA A 41 -10.95 -6.29 -7.57
C ALA A 41 -11.34 -5.36 -8.74
N TYR A 42 -11.22 -5.84 -9.98
CA TYR A 42 -11.47 -5.05 -11.19
C TYR A 42 -12.51 -5.68 -12.13
N ASN A 43 -13.69 -6.04 -11.60
CA ASN A 43 -14.76 -6.66 -12.41
C ASN A 43 -15.89 -5.71 -12.84
N THR A 44 -15.99 -4.53 -12.21
CA THR A 44 -17.02 -3.52 -12.50
C THR A 44 -16.40 -2.13 -12.45
N ALA A 45 -17.01 -1.14 -13.11
CA ALA A 45 -16.59 0.26 -13.02
C ALA A 45 -16.50 0.76 -11.57
N THR A 46 -17.45 0.37 -10.72
CA THR A 46 -17.48 0.73 -9.30
C THR A 46 -16.32 0.11 -8.52
N ASN A 47 -16.04 -1.18 -8.71
CA ASN A 47 -14.94 -1.84 -8.01
C ASN A 47 -13.59 -1.33 -8.51
N LEU A 48 -13.48 -1.02 -9.81
CA LEU A 48 -12.30 -0.35 -10.36
C LEU A 48 -12.10 1.01 -9.68
N TYR A 49 -13.13 1.84 -9.55
CA TYR A 49 -13.03 3.12 -8.84
C TYR A 49 -12.59 2.94 -7.39
N ILE A 50 -13.26 2.08 -6.62
CA ILE A 50 -12.95 1.88 -5.20
C ILE A 50 -11.48 1.46 -5.02
N ASN A 51 -11.01 0.53 -5.86
CA ASN A 51 -9.68 -0.04 -5.71
C ASN A 51 -8.56 0.84 -6.29
N SER A 52 -8.81 1.60 -7.36
CA SER A 52 -7.80 2.44 -8.03
C SER A 52 -7.82 3.91 -7.57
N VAL A 53 -8.99 4.49 -7.30
CA VAL A 53 -9.15 5.89 -6.90
C VAL A 53 -9.46 6.00 -5.41
N GLY A 54 -10.51 5.32 -4.95
CA GLY A 54 -11.03 5.43 -3.58
C GLY A 54 -9.97 5.12 -2.52
N ASN A 55 -9.19 4.07 -2.72
CA ASN A 55 -8.11 3.68 -1.80
C ASN A 55 -7.04 4.76 -1.64
N LEU A 56 -6.79 5.59 -2.66
CA LEU A 56 -5.75 6.61 -2.59
C LEU A 56 -6.11 7.73 -1.61
N TYR A 57 -7.41 8.05 -1.46
CA TYR A 57 -7.87 9.07 -0.51
C TYR A 57 -7.53 8.75 0.94
N ASN A 58 -7.40 7.47 1.30
CA ASN A 58 -6.97 7.07 2.64
C ASN A 58 -5.57 7.60 2.99
N TYR A 59 -4.73 7.83 1.99
CA TYR A 59 -3.39 8.35 2.20
C TYR A 59 -3.37 9.85 2.49
N ILE A 60 -4.42 10.62 2.25
CA ILE A 60 -4.48 12.04 2.64
C ILE A 60 -4.40 12.16 4.17
N GLY A 61 -5.17 11.36 4.89
CA GLY A 61 -5.14 11.30 6.35
C GLY A 61 -3.94 10.51 6.89
N GLY A 62 -3.60 9.38 6.26
CA GLY A 62 -2.57 8.47 6.76
C GLY A 62 -3.01 7.73 8.03
N ASN A 63 -2.29 6.69 8.42
CA ASN A 63 -2.62 5.87 9.60
C ASN A 63 -1.40 5.46 10.44
N SER A 64 -0.22 5.95 10.07
CA SER A 64 1.06 5.58 10.65
C SER A 64 1.90 6.84 10.78
N ASN A 65 2.81 6.87 11.75
CA ASN A 65 3.73 7.99 11.93
C ASN A 65 4.44 8.36 10.61
N SER A 66 4.71 9.65 10.45
CA SER A 66 5.31 10.24 9.25
C SER A 66 4.47 10.14 7.98
N GLN A 67 3.21 9.71 8.07
CA GLN A 67 2.26 9.64 6.94
C GLN A 67 1.12 10.64 7.10
N GLY A 68 0.37 10.86 6.02
CA GLY A 68 -0.68 11.86 5.96
C GLY A 68 -0.10 13.26 5.73
N ILE A 69 -0.93 14.10 5.12
CA ILE A 69 -0.56 15.49 4.83
C ILE A 69 -0.76 16.35 6.08
N GLN A 70 -1.84 16.11 6.81
CA GLN A 70 -2.27 16.88 7.99
C GLN A 70 -2.64 15.99 9.19
N GLY A 71 -2.30 14.69 9.14
CA GLY A 71 -2.99 13.70 9.97
C GLY A 71 -2.18 13.08 11.11
N THR A 72 -0.92 12.71 10.88
CA THR A 72 -0.17 11.89 11.84
C THR A 72 1.07 12.58 12.40
N TYR A 73 1.64 11.94 13.42
CA TYR A 73 2.80 12.38 14.17
C TYR A 73 4.12 12.18 13.39
N ARG A 74 5.01 13.17 13.46
CA ARG A 74 6.29 13.31 12.75
C ARG A 74 6.18 13.34 11.23
N GLY A 75 5.13 13.98 10.72
CA GLY A 75 4.80 14.04 9.28
C GLY A 75 4.89 15.44 8.67
N VAL A 76 4.29 15.59 7.48
CA VAL A 76 4.30 16.84 6.69
C VAL A 76 3.85 18.04 7.51
N TYR A 77 2.73 17.93 8.24
CA TYR A 77 2.23 18.98 9.13
C TYR A 77 3.25 19.42 10.17
N ASP A 78 3.90 18.47 10.86
CA ASP A 78 4.80 18.79 11.96
C ASP A 78 6.03 19.55 11.47
N TYR A 79 6.61 19.13 10.35
CA TYR A 79 7.73 19.85 9.72
C TYR A 79 7.33 21.24 9.23
N ASN A 80 6.09 21.43 8.76
CA ASN A 80 5.62 22.73 8.28
C ASN A 80 5.09 23.66 9.39
N THR A 81 4.88 23.15 10.60
CA THR A 81 4.30 23.92 11.72
C THR A 81 5.32 24.18 12.82
N PHE A 82 6.04 23.15 13.28
CA PHE A 82 6.97 23.29 14.42
C PHE A 82 8.35 23.82 14.04
N THR A 83 8.59 24.06 12.75
CA THR A 83 9.76 24.79 12.25
C THR A 83 9.45 26.26 11.98
N THR A 84 8.22 26.71 12.27
CA THR A 84 7.78 28.11 12.09
C THR A 84 7.52 28.77 13.44
N ASP A 85 7.06 30.01 13.42
CA ASP A 85 6.62 30.76 14.59
C ASP A 85 5.15 30.48 14.97
N GLU A 86 4.44 29.61 14.25
CA GLU A 86 3.03 29.28 14.51
C GLU A 86 2.83 28.50 15.82
N ALA A 87 3.67 27.50 16.08
CA ALA A 87 3.55 26.67 17.27
C ALA A 87 4.89 26.09 17.73
N ILE A 88 4.93 25.68 19.00
CA ILE A 88 6.08 25.01 19.62
C ILE A 88 5.62 23.89 20.55
N LEU A 89 6.36 22.79 20.57
CA LEU A 89 6.20 21.66 21.48
C LEU A 89 7.35 21.61 22.49
N PRO A 90 7.27 22.33 23.63
CA PRO A 90 8.30 22.29 24.64
C PRO A 90 8.24 20.99 25.44
N THR A 91 9.39 20.48 25.85
CA THR A 91 9.46 19.39 26.84
C THR A 91 8.80 19.83 28.15
N ARG A 92 7.86 19.03 28.65
CA ARG A 92 7.10 19.31 29.88
C ARG A 92 7.24 18.13 30.84
N GLY A 93 8.10 18.27 31.83
CA GLY A 93 8.39 17.17 32.76
C GLY A 93 8.99 15.98 32.01
N GLY A 94 8.33 14.82 32.10
CA GLY A 94 8.73 13.61 31.38
C GLY A 94 8.20 13.50 29.95
N ASP A 95 7.32 14.40 29.53
CA ASP A 95 6.65 14.33 28.23
C ASP A 95 7.34 15.18 27.17
N TRP A 96 7.22 14.77 25.91
CA TRP A 96 7.63 15.53 24.72
C TRP A 96 9.13 15.82 24.61
N TYR A 97 9.99 15.06 25.30
CA TYR A 97 11.42 15.10 24.99
C TYR A 97 11.71 14.38 23.68
N ASP A 98 11.15 13.18 23.46
CA ASP A 98 11.24 12.41 22.21
C ASP A 98 12.65 12.29 21.61
N GLY A 99 13.68 12.28 22.48
CA GLY A 99 15.08 12.22 22.05
C GLY A 99 15.63 13.53 21.48
N GLY A 100 14.96 14.66 21.69
CA GLY A 100 15.32 15.98 21.15
C GLY A 100 14.55 16.37 19.89
N PHE A 101 13.73 15.48 19.33
CA PHE A 101 13.11 15.66 18.00
C PHE A 101 12.39 17.01 17.84
N TRP A 102 11.54 17.38 18.81
CA TRP A 102 10.76 18.63 18.72
C TRP A 102 11.62 19.88 18.87
N GLN A 103 12.65 19.82 19.73
CA GLN A 103 13.60 20.91 19.86
C GLN A 103 14.43 21.07 18.58
N ASP A 104 14.80 19.96 17.94
CA ASP A 104 15.57 20.00 16.69
C ASP A 104 14.75 20.55 15.53
N LEU A 105 13.43 20.26 15.46
CA LEU A 105 12.54 20.95 14.51
C LEU A 105 12.52 22.46 14.76
N TYR A 106 12.24 22.89 15.99
CA TYR A 106 12.12 24.32 16.30
C TYR A 106 13.45 25.08 16.12
N MET A 107 14.59 24.43 16.41
CA MET A 107 15.91 25.03 16.27
C MET A 107 16.53 24.84 14.88
N HIS A 108 15.83 24.20 13.94
CA HIS A 108 16.33 23.86 12.62
C HIS A 108 17.65 23.05 12.63
N LYS A 109 17.72 22.03 13.48
CA LYS A 109 18.90 21.16 13.70
C LYS A 109 18.72 19.71 13.22
N TRP A 110 17.58 19.38 12.61
CA TRP A 110 17.39 18.08 12.00
C TRP A 110 18.41 17.83 10.88
N THR A 111 18.66 16.56 10.60
CA THR A 111 19.68 16.07 9.68
C THR A 111 19.07 15.12 8.66
N SER A 112 19.82 14.83 7.59
CA SER A 112 19.40 13.82 6.59
C SER A 112 19.31 12.39 7.14
N THR A 113 19.85 12.14 8.35
CA THR A 113 19.78 10.84 9.01
C THR A 113 18.53 10.67 9.88
N ASP A 114 17.69 11.70 10.01
CA ASP A 114 16.48 11.59 10.81
C ASP A 114 15.47 10.64 10.19
N LYS A 115 15.14 9.60 10.96
CA LYS A 115 14.24 8.54 10.51
C LYS A 115 12.85 9.07 10.14
N ALA A 116 12.32 10.02 10.91
CA ALA A 116 11.03 10.64 10.61
C ALA A 116 11.04 11.34 9.24
N LEU A 117 12.11 12.07 8.92
CA LEU A 117 12.24 12.77 7.64
C LEU A 117 12.31 11.78 6.47
N LEU A 118 13.10 10.71 6.62
CA LEU A 118 13.18 9.62 5.65
C LEU A 118 11.84 8.91 5.46
N ASP A 119 11.11 8.65 6.55
CA ASP A 119 9.81 7.99 6.50
C ASP A 119 8.78 8.88 5.79
N THR A 120 8.80 10.21 6.00
CA THR A 120 7.95 11.16 5.27
C THR A 120 8.28 11.19 3.78
N TRP A 121 9.56 11.23 3.41
CA TRP A 121 10.00 11.11 2.01
C TRP A 121 9.47 9.83 1.35
N ASN A 122 9.68 8.69 2.01
CA ASN A 122 9.23 7.39 1.52
C ASN A 122 7.71 7.32 1.40
N TYR A 123 6.98 7.93 2.32
CA TYR A 123 5.53 8.00 2.27
C TYR A 123 5.03 8.80 1.05
N LEU A 124 5.58 10.00 0.82
CA LEU A 124 5.18 10.83 -0.32
C LEU A 124 5.43 10.12 -1.65
N TYR A 125 6.61 9.49 -1.81
CA TYR A 125 6.90 8.68 -2.99
C TYR A 125 6.05 7.43 -3.12
N LYS A 126 5.75 6.75 -2.01
CA LYS A 126 4.85 5.59 -2.01
C LYS A 126 3.51 5.98 -2.63
N VAL A 127 2.93 7.12 -2.24
CA VAL A 127 1.63 7.53 -2.79
C VAL A 127 1.74 7.93 -4.26
N ILE A 128 2.82 8.59 -4.67
CA ILE A 128 3.10 8.87 -6.10
C ILE A 128 3.14 7.57 -6.91
N GLY A 129 3.88 6.56 -6.43
CA GLY A 129 3.95 5.25 -7.07
C GLY A 129 2.60 4.53 -7.13
N LEU A 130 1.80 4.61 -6.05
CA LEU A 130 0.44 4.09 -6.04
C LEU A 130 -0.47 4.80 -7.06
N CYS A 131 -0.34 6.12 -7.22
CA CYS A 131 -1.09 6.86 -8.25
C CYS A 131 -0.69 6.41 -9.66
N ASN A 132 0.60 6.18 -9.92
CA ASN A 132 1.07 5.67 -11.20
C ASN A 132 0.50 4.28 -11.49
N HIS A 133 0.49 3.39 -10.49
CA HIS A 133 -0.14 2.08 -10.61
C HIS A 133 -1.64 2.20 -10.88
N SER A 134 -2.37 3.02 -10.12
CA SER A 134 -3.80 3.25 -10.35
C SER A 134 -4.12 3.77 -11.74
N LEU A 135 -3.32 4.68 -12.30
CA LEU A 135 -3.49 5.14 -13.68
C LEU A 135 -3.30 4.00 -14.70
N ALA A 136 -2.33 3.12 -14.47
CA ALA A 136 -2.13 1.94 -15.31
C ALA A 136 -3.31 0.96 -15.23
N GLU A 137 -3.86 0.73 -14.03
CA GLU A 137 -5.02 -0.13 -13.82
C GLU A 137 -6.29 0.43 -14.47
N ILE A 138 -6.52 1.74 -14.38
CA ILE A 138 -7.64 2.42 -15.05
C ILE A 138 -7.51 2.30 -16.58
N GLU A 139 -6.31 2.46 -17.12
CA GLU A 139 -6.06 2.31 -18.56
C GLU A 139 -6.26 0.86 -19.02
N TYR A 140 -5.72 -0.11 -18.27
CA TYR A 140 -5.84 -1.53 -18.60
C TYR A 140 -7.30 -2.00 -18.60
N ASN A 141 -8.11 -1.52 -17.66
CA ASN A 141 -9.51 -1.87 -17.51
C ASN A 141 -10.47 -0.86 -18.16
N LYS A 142 -9.99 -0.05 -19.10
CA LYS A 142 -10.78 1.01 -19.77
C LYS A 142 -12.05 0.51 -20.44
N ASN A 143 -12.07 -0.75 -20.88
CA ASN A 143 -13.24 -1.41 -21.46
C ASN A 143 -14.43 -1.54 -20.48
N LEU A 144 -14.20 -1.41 -19.17
CA LEU A 144 -15.24 -1.41 -18.15
C LEU A 144 -15.89 -0.03 -17.94
N LEU A 145 -15.34 1.02 -18.56
CA LEU A 145 -15.71 2.42 -18.32
C LEU A 145 -16.31 3.07 -19.55
N ASN A 146 -17.21 4.04 -19.32
CA ASN A 146 -17.55 5.01 -20.35
C ASN A 146 -16.54 6.19 -20.36
N ASP A 147 -16.60 7.03 -21.39
CA ASP A 147 -15.66 8.15 -21.55
C ASP A 147 -15.70 9.16 -20.40
N SER A 148 -16.86 9.40 -19.78
CA SER A 148 -16.99 10.29 -18.62
C SER A 148 -16.27 9.69 -17.41
N GLU A 149 -16.58 8.43 -17.08
CA GLU A 149 -15.96 7.72 -15.95
C GLU A 149 -14.43 7.65 -16.10
N TYR A 150 -13.94 7.31 -17.30
CA TYR A 150 -12.50 7.27 -17.56
C TYR A 150 -11.84 8.64 -17.34
N ASN A 151 -12.45 9.71 -17.85
CA ASN A 151 -11.91 11.06 -17.69
C ASN A 151 -11.95 11.53 -16.24
N GLU A 152 -13.04 11.26 -15.51
CA GLU A 152 -13.18 11.59 -14.09
C GLU A 152 -12.13 10.84 -13.25
N TYR A 153 -12.03 9.52 -13.39
CA TYR A 153 -11.13 8.71 -12.57
C TYR A 153 -9.66 9.06 -12.83
N THR A 154 -9.28 9.23 -14.10
CA THR A 154 -7.91 9.62 -14.44
C THR A 154 -7.59 11.05 -13.98
N ALA A 155 -8.55 11.97 -14.01
CA ALA A 155 -8.36 13.34 -13.52
C ALA A 155 -8.14 13.36 -12.00
N GLU A 156 -8.94 12.62 -11.23
CA GLU A 156 -8.78 12.51 -9.77
C GLU A 156 -7.40 11.96 -9.38
N VAL A 157 -6.97 10.86 -10.00
CA VAL A 157 -5.67 10.26 -9.69
C VAL A 157 -4.51 11.17 -10.09
N LYS A 158 -4.62 11.89 -11.23
CA LYS A 158 -3.63 12.89 -11.62
C LYS A 158 -3.58 14.06 -10.65
N GLY A 159 -4.73 14.53 -10.18
CA GLY A 159 -4.84 15.59 -9.16
C GLY A 159 -4.18 15.17 -7.86
N MET A 160 -4.44 13.94 -7.40
CA MET A 160 -3.80 13.40 -6.22
C MET A 160 -2.28 13.29 -6.40
N ARG A 161 -1.81 12.70 -7.50
CA ARG A 161 -0.38 12.61 -7.80
C ARG A 161 0.30 13.98 -7.82
N ALA A 162 -0.35 14.98 -8.43
CA ALA A 162 0.15 16.35 -8.48
C ALA A 162 0.24 16.98 -7.08
N MET A 163 -0.75 16.76 -6.22
CA MET A 163 -0.72 17.22 -4.82
C MET A 163 0.45 16.59 -4.04
N PHE A 164 0.70 15.29 -4.21
CA PHE A 164 1.83 14.64 -3.55
C PHE A 164 3.19 15.10 -4.10
N TYR A 165 3.28 15.36 -5.41
CA TYR A 165 4.46 16.02 -6.00
C TYR A 165 4.67 17.44 -5.46
N PHE A 166 3.60 18.20 -5.22
CA PHE A 166 3.69 19.52 -4.62
C PHE A 166 4.34 19.45 -3.23
N TYR A 167 3.85 18.58 -2.33
CA TYR A 167 4.41 18.46 -0.98
C TYR A 167 5.86 17.99 -0.98
N ILE A 168 6.22 17.02 -1.82
CA ILE A 168 7.60 16.53 -1.82
C ILE A 168 8.58 17.55 -2.42
N MET A 169 8.16 18.32 -3.43
CA MET A 169 8.95 19.42 -3.98
C MET A 169 9.11 20.56 -2.98
N ASP A 170 8.06 20.89 -2.24
CA ASP A 170 8.07 21.95 -1.22
C ASP A 170 9.02 21.58 -0.05
N MET A 171 8.93 20.35 0.45
CA MET A 171 9.74 19.91 1.58
C MET A 171 11.21 19.62 1.25
N PHE A 172 11.49 19.10 0.05
CA PHE A 172 12.82 18.55 -0.28
C PHE A 172 13.51 19.20 -1.48
N GLY A 173 12.80 20.05 -2.24
CA GLY A 173 13.34 20.63 -3.47
C GLY A 173 13.43 19.60 -4.60
N ASN A 174 14.48 19.68 -5.44
CA ASN A 174 14.63 18.90 -6.67
C ASN A 174 14.41 17.37 -6.50
N VAL A 175 13.22 16.88 -6.84
CA VAL A 175 12.86 15.47 -6.68
C VAL A 175 12.91 14.68 -8.00
N PRO A 176 13.30 13.40 -7.97
CA PRO A 176 13.08 12.48 -9.08
C PRO A 176 11.62 12.41 -9.55
N LEU A 177 11.41 12.49 -10.86
CA LEU A 177 10.11 12.24 -11.46
C LEU A 177 9.99 10.76 -11.85
N SER A 178 8.89 10.14 -11.45
CA SER A 178 8.55 8.74 -11.73
C SER A 178 7.08 8.58 -12.11
#